data_AF-A0AB35B7R8-F1
#
_entry.id   AF-A0AB35B7R8-F1
#
_cell.length_a   1.000
_cell.length_b   1.000
_cell.length_c   1.000
_cell.angle_alpha   90.00
_cell.angle_beta   90.00
_cell.angle_gamma   90.00
#
_symmetry.space_group_name_H-M   'P 1'
#
loop_
_entity.id
_entity.type
_entity.pdbx_description
1 polymer ?
#
loop_
_entity_poly.entity_id
_entity_poly.type
_entity_poly.pdbx_seq_one_letter_code
_entity_poly.pdbx_strand_id
1 'polypeptide(L)'
;MTARLSRGIGLPGVLPDMMGLAIRLHLIGGPWDLLLVSAQLSTRVVLWPARGWSSARYSSVTAYCAEDGPATWVFAVPDHGQPRTGSTSALIDGGPLHFTLSLATARGKATPAGRIWLDSPSAVADDAQPAFDPVINLPPELRMWPEWLATPRRTAYWASRVGRGAALPVPEAEPRA
;
A
#
# COMPACT_ATOMS: atom_id res chain seq x y z
N MET A 1 -10.89 -4.94 -7.15
CA MET A 1 -9.81 -4.14 -6.52
C MET A 1 -8.88 -3.62 -7.61
N THR A 2 -8.03 -2.65 -7.28
CA THR A 2 -6.95 -2.16 -8.16
C THR A 2 -5.67 -2.10 -7.36
N ALA A 3 -4.53 -2.42 -7.95
CA ALA A 3 -3.25 -2.36 -7.25
C ALA A 3 -2.16 -1.74 -8.12
N ARG A 4 -1.16 -1.16 -7.48
CA ARG A 4 0.05 -0.64 -8.11
C ARG A 4 1.28 -1.13 -7.36
N LEU A 5 2.21 -1.70 -8.12
CA LEU A 5 3.55 -2.01 -7.63
C LEU A 5 4.52 -0.94 -8.11
N SER A 6 5.45 -0.53 -7.24
CA SER A 6 6.40 0.53 -7.56
C SER A 6 7.74 0.32 -6.86
N ARG A 7 8.78 0.99 -7.36
CA ARG A 7 10.07 1.14 -6.67
C ARG A 7 10.12 2.51 -5.99
N GLY A 8 10.72 2.60 -4.81
CA GLY A 8 10.64 3.77 -3.93
C GLY A 8 11.73 4.82 -4.15
N ILE A 9 12.97 4.41 -4.46
CA ILE A 9 14.13 5.30 -4.55
C ILE A 9 14.57 5.52 -6.00
N GLY A 10 14.11 4.68 -6.94
CA GLY A 10 14.47 4.78 -8.35
C GLY A 10 15.88 4.28 -8.65
N LEU A 11 16.43 3.42 -7.77
CA LEU A 11 17.72 2.78 -8.03
C LEU A 11 17.59 1.82 -9.22
N PRO A 12 18.66 1.62 -10.02
CA PRO A 12 18.66 0.65 -11.11
C PRO A 12 18.17 -0.74 -10.66
N GLY A 13 17.53 -1.48 -11.57
CA GLY A 13 16.87 -2.78 -11.35
C GLY A 13 17.62 -3.78 -10.46
N VAL A 14 18.95 -3.74 -10.50
CA VAL A 14 19.93 -4.62 -9.85
C VAL A 14 20.19 -4.31 -8.36
N LEU A 15 19.92 -3.08 -7.90
CA LEU A 15 20.14 -2.69 -6.51
C LEU A 15 18.89 -2.93 -5.65
N PRO A 16 19.06 -3.27 -4.35
CA PRO A 16 17.95 -3.31 -3.41
C PRO A 16 17.24 -1.96 -3.35
N ASP A 17 15.91 -1.98 -3.35
CA ASP A 17 15.08 -0.78 -3.27
C ASP A 17 13.87 -1.04 -2.36
N MET A 18 13.23 0.02 -1.92
CA MET A 18 11.94 -0.08 -1.24
C MET A 18 10.87 -0.42 -2.27
N MET A 19 10.26 -1.59 -2.13
CA MET A 19 9.20 -2.03 -3.03
C MET A 19 7.86 -1.61 -2.45
N GLY A 20 7.09 -0.83 -3.21
CA GLY A 20 5.75 -0.40 -2.86
C GLY A 20 4.69 -1.36 -3.39
N LEU A 21 3.65 -1.60 -2.59
CA LEU A 21 2.42 -2.27 -2.97
C LEU A 21 1.24 -1.43 -2.47
N ALA A 22 0.62 -0.70 -3.39
CA ALA A 22 -0.60 0.07 -3.14
C ALA A 22 -1.81 -0.73 -3.61
N ILE A 23 -2.84 -0.86 -2.77
CA ILE A 23 -4.06 -1.61 -3.08
C ILE A 23 -5.25 -0.72 -2.78
N ARG A 24 -6.21 -0.65 -3.71
CA ARG A 24 -7.53 -0.06 -3.53
C ARG A 24 -8.57 -1.18 -3.54
N LEU A 25 -9.20 -1.39 -2.40
CA LEU A 25 -10.38 -2.23 -2.28
C LEU A 25 -11.60 -1.37 -2.58
N HIS A 26 -12.51 -1.86 -3.43
CA HIS A 26 -13.76 -1.18 -3.77
C HIS A 26 -14.87 -1.80 -2.91
N LEU A 27 -15.07 -1.26 -1.72
CA LEU A 27 -16.07 -1.76 -0.76
C LEU A 27 -17.41 -1.06 -1.00
N ILE A 28 -18.49 -1.64 -0.47
CA ILE A 28 -19.84 -1.06 -0.58
C ILE A 28 -19.90 0.34 0.07
N GLY A 29 -19.22 0.53 1.20
CA GLY A 29 -19.13 1.82 1.92
C GLY A 29 -18.13 2.82 1.35
N GLY A 30 -17.48 2.51 0.22
CA GLY A 30 -16.46 3.35 -0.40
C GLY A 30 -15.10 2.66 -0.56
N PRO A 31 -14.13 3.32 -1.20
CA PRO A 31 -12.81 2.75 -1.43
C PRO A 31 -11.98 2.70 -0.13
N TRP A 32 -11.18 1.65 0.02
CA TRP A 32 -10.12 1.58 1.02
C TRP A 32 -8.76 1.45 0.34
N ASP A 33 -7.91 2.45 0.53
CA ASP A 33 -6.53 2.42 0.10
C ASP A 33 -5.61 1.90 1.21
N LEU A 34 -4.94 0.80 0.91
CA LEU A 34 -3.92 0.18 1.73
C LEU A 34 -2.55 0.38 1.07
N LEU A 35 -1.66 1.07 1.76
CA LEU A 35 -0.30 1.31 1.28
C LEU A 35 0.71 0.48 2.08
N LEU A 36 1.36 -0.43 1.39
CA LEU A 36 2.38 -1.30 1.94
C LEU A 36 3.73 -1.02 1.29
N VAL A 37 4.79 -1.25 2.05
CA VAL A 37 6.17 -1.08 1.60
C VAL A 37 7.02 -2.23 2.13
N SER A 38 8.08 -2.58 1.40
CA SER A 38 8.97 -3.67 1.79
C SER A 38 9.58 -3.42 3.18
N ALA A 39 9.48 -4.42 4.03
CA ALA A 39 9.76 -4.36 5.45
C ALA A 39 10.21 -5.73 5.99
N GLN A 40 10.91 -5.73 7.12
CA GLN A 40 11.27 -6.95 7.81
C GLN A 40 10.10 -7.43 8.68
N LEU A 41 9.43 -8.52 8.31
CA LEU A 41 8.18 -8.98 8.96
C LEU A 41 8.28 -9.27 10.48
N SER A 42 9.46 -9.60 10.98
CA SER A 42 9.66 -9.76 12.43
C SER A 42 9.45 -8.46 13.21
N THR A 43 9.47 -7.33 12.50
CA THR A 43 9.28 -5.99 13.03
C THR A 43 8.15 -5.31 12.28
N ARG A 44 7.24 -4.62 12.97
CA ARG A 44 6.03 -4.08 12.32
C ARG A 44 6.33 -2.99 11.29
N VAL A 45 7.38 -2.19 11.53
CA VAL A 45 7.60 -0.92 10.82
C VAL A 45 9.00 -0.79 10.21
N VAL A 46 9.96 -1.68 10.50
CA VAL A 46 11.32 -1.53 9.96
C VAL A 46 11.31 -1.80 8.47
N LEU A 47 11.50 -0.73 7.70
CA LEU A 47 11.62 -0.78 6.26
C LEU A 47 12.86 -1.58 5.88
N TRP A 48 12.70 -2.49 4.92
CA TRP A 48 13.75 -3.38 4.48
C TRP A 48 13.76 -3.44 2.96
N PRO A 49 14.87 -3.06 2.31
CA PRO A 49 14.96 -3.11 0.86
C PRO A 49 14.86 -4.55 0.36
N ALA A 50 14.26 -4.74 -0.82
CA ALA A 50 14.21 -6.03 -1.49
C ALA A 50 14.98 -5.99 -2.80
N ARG A 51 15.60 -7.11 -3.18
CA ARG A 51 16.32 -7.24 -4.46
C ARG A 51 15.41 -7.65 -5.62
N GLY A 52 14.22 -8.16 -5.31
CA GLY A 52 13.21 -8.47 -6.31
C GLY A 52 11.85 -8.80 -5.70
N TRP A 53 10.85 -8.84 -6.56
CA TRP A 53 9.43 -8.92 -6.17
C TRP A 53 9.11 -10.18 -5.36
N SER A 54 9.69 -11.32 -5.71
CA SER A 54 9.53 -12.58 -4.97
C SER A 54 10.05 -12.55 -3.52
N SER A 55 11.01 -11.64 -3.24
CA SER A 55 11.65 -11.50 -1.92
C SER A 55 11.08 -10.34 -1.09
N ALA A 56 10.31 -9.44 -1.71
CA ALA A 56 9.74 -8.29 -1.04
C ALA A 56 8.65 -8.76 -0.07
N ARG A 57 8.89 -8.61 1.23
CA ARG A 57 7.87 -8.81 2.26
C ARG A 57 7.34 -7.45 2.65
N TYR A 58 6.03 -7.25 2.67
CA TYR A 58 5.44 -5.93 2.79
C TYR A 58 4.75 -5.73 4.14
N SER A 59 4.81 -4.51 4.67
CA SER A 59 4.07 -4.09 5.85
C SER A 59 3.45 -2.71 5.62
N SER A 60 2.33 -2.44 6.26
CA SER A 60 1.82 -1.08 6.41
C SER A 60 2.73 -0.30 7.37
N VAL A 61 3.03 0.97 7.07
CA VAL A 61 3.87 1.78 7.96
C VAL A 61 3.10 2.18 9.22
N THR A 62 1.80 2.43 9.07
CA THR A 62 0.87 2.68 10.18
C THR A 62 0.10 1.42 10.51
N ALA A 63 -0.31 1.30 11.77
CA ALA A 63 -1.34 0.36 12.16
C ALA A 63 -2.73 0.93 11.80
N TYR A 64 -3.71 0.05 11.78
CA TYR A 64 -5.13 0.36 11.77
C TYR A 64 -5.74 -0.11 13.08
N CYS A 65 -6.64 0.68 13.64
CA CYS A 65 -7.47 0.28 14.78
C CYS A 65 -8.93 0.33 14.35
N ALA A 66 -9.68 -0.71 14.66
CA ALA A 66 -11.14 -0.57 14.78
C ALA A 66 -11.46 0.20 16.07
N GLU A 67 -12.70 0.70 16.23
CA GLU A 67 -13.17 1.55 17.34
C GLU A 67 -12.51 1.21 18.69
N ASP A 68 -12.70 -0.03 19.18
CA ASP A 68 -12.09 -0.55 20.41
C ASP A 68 -11.01 -1.61 20.17
N GLY A 69 -10.56 -1.75 18.92
CA GLY A 69 -9.62 -2.76 18.49
C GLY A 69 -8.14 -2.39 18.77
N PRO A 70 -7.26 -3.38 18.97
CA PRO A 70 -5.84 -3.11 19.09
C PRO A 70 -5.26 -2.59 17.78
N ALA A 71 -4.22 -1.76 17.88
CA ALA A 71 -3.42 -1.34 16.73
C ALA A 71 -2.87 -2.57 16.00
N THR A 72 -3.28 -2.72 14.74
CA THR A 72 -3.03 -3.89 13.91
C THR A 72 -2.37 -3.50 12.60
N TRP A 73 -1.26 -4.16 12.27
CA TRP A 73 -0.53 -3.97 11.02
C TRP A 73 -0.99 -4.99 9.99
N VAL A 74 -0.98 -4.57 8.73
CA VAL A 74 -1.26 -5.44 7.59
C VAL A 74 0.04 -5.83 6.93
N PHE A 75 0.22 -7.12 6.70
CA PHE A 75 1.35 -7.69 6.00
C PHE A 75 0.90 -8.35 4.71
N ALA A 76 1.72 -8.23 3.67
CA ALA A 76 1.57 -9.00 2.45
C ALA A 76 2.86 -9.76 2.14
N VAL A 77 2.71 -11.04 1.82
CA VAL A 77 3.82 -11.92 1.44
C VAL A 77 3.55 -12.43 0.03
N PRO A 78 4.48 -12.24 -0.92
CA PRO A 78 4.34 -12.78 -2.25
C PRO A 78 4.38 -14.30 -2.20
N ASP A 79 3.44 -14.92 -2.90
CA ASP A 79 3.45 -16.36 -3.13
C ASP A 79 4.61 -16.74 -4.09
N HIS A 80 4.82 -18.04 -4.29
CA HIS A 80 5.87 -18.54 -5.18
C HIS A 80 5.62 -18.14 -6.64
N GLY A 81 6.68 -18.10 -7.45
CA GLY A 81 6.58 -17.84 -8.90
C GLY A 81 6.66 -16.36 -9.31
N GLN A 82 6.67 -15.43 -8.35
CA GLN A 82 6.90 -14.02 -8.65
C GLN A 82 8.33 -13.74 -9.16
N PRO A 83 8.57 -12.62 -9.87
CA PRO A 83 9.88 -12.33 -10.44
C PRO A 83 10.97 -12.13 -9.37
N ARG A 84 12.15 -12.69 -9.62
CA ARG A 84 13.31 -12.60 -8.71
C ARG A 84 14.07 -11.28 -8.81
N THR A 85 13.79 -10.49 -9.85
CA THR A 85 14.42 -9.18 -10.09
C THR A 85 13.52 -8.08 -9.55
N GLY A 86 14.07 -6.90 -9.30
CA GLY A 86 13.30 -5.71 -8.94
C GLY A 86 12.82 -4.91 -10.15
N SER A 87 12.92 -5.42 -11.38
CA SER A 87 12.49 -4.69 -12.58
C SER A 87 10.97 -4.63 -12.65
N THR A 88 10.39 -3.46 -12.92
CA THR A 88 8.94 -3.32 -13.12
C THR A 88 8.48 -3.98 -14.42
N SER A 89 9.32 -4.02 -15.47
CA SER A 89 8.99 -4.73 -16.72
C SER A 89 8.74 -6.22 -16.48
N ALA A 90 9.49 -6.83 -15.55
CA ALA A 90 9.34 -8.24 -15.21
C ALA A 90 8.01 -8.57 -14.51
N LEU A 91 7.28 -7.56 -14.00
CA LEU A 91 5.92 -7.73 -13.49
C LEU A 91 4.89 -7.88 -14.62
N ILE A 92 5.17 -7.31 -15.79
CA ILE A 92 4.30 -7.36 -16.98
C ILE A 92 4.59 -8.62 -17.78
N ASP A 93 5.87 -8.89 -18.02
CA ASP A 93 6.33 -10.07 -18.77
C ASP A 93 6.13 -11.38 -17.99
N GLY A 94 5.88 -11.26 -16.68
CA GLY A 94 5.65 -12.38 -15.79
C GLY A 94 4.25 -12.98 -15.90
N GLY A 95 3.90 -13.79 -14.90
CA GLY A 95 2.55 -14.29 -14.71
C GLY A 95 1.80 -13.52 -13.61
N PRO A 96 0.62 -14.03 -13.19
CA PRO A 96 -0.16 -13.47 -12.10
C PRO A 96 0.66 -13.24 -10.82
N LEU A 97 0.35 -12.16 -10.11
CA LEU A 97 1.00 -11.80 -8.85
C LEU A 97 0.06 -12.06 -7.69
N HIS A 98 0.36 -13.09 -6.90
CA HIS A 98 -0.45 -13.51 -5.77
C HIS A 98 0.24 -13.21 -4.44
N PHE A 99 -0.52 -12.74 -3.46
CA PHE A 99 -0.02 -12.41 -2.13
C PHE A 99 -0.91 -13.03 -1.06
N THR A 100 -0.29 -13.55 -0.02
CA THR A 100 -0.96 -13.93 1.22
C THR A 100 -0.93 -12.76 2.21
N LEU A 101 -2.10 -12.40 2.73
CA LEU A 101 -2.27 -11.36 3.73
C LEU A 101 -2.31 -11.93 5.14
N SER A 102 -1.68 -11.21 6.06
CA SER A 102 -1.78 -11.49 7.49
C SER A 102 -1.88 -10.20 8.30
N LEU A 103 -2.45 -10.32 9.49
CA LEU A 103 -2.60 -9.23 10.44
C LEU A 103 -1.80 -9.54 11.69
N ALA A 104 -1.19 -8.52 12.30
CA ALA A 104 -0.58 -8.69 13.60
C ALA A 104 -0.66 -7.42 14.43
N THR A 105 -0.98 -7.57 15.72
CA THR A 105 -0.83 -6.47 16.69
C THR A 105 0.64 -6.27 17.03
N ALA A 106 0.96 -5.22 17.79
CA ALA A 106 2.34 -4.87 18.16
C ALA A 106 3.12 -6.05 18.78
N ARG A 107 2.46 -6.90 19.59
CA ARG A 107 3.08 -8.06 20.25
C ARG A 107 2.44 -9.41 19.86
N GLY A 108 1.38 -9.40 19.06
CA GLY A 108 0.67 -10.61 18.64
C GLY A 108 1.42 -11.42 17.58
N LYS A 109 1.07 -12.70 17.45
CA LYS A 109 1.47 -13.49 16.28
C LYS A 109 0.71 -13.02 15.05
N ALA A 110 1.32 -13.16 13.88
CA ALA A 110 0.64 -12.89 12.63
C ALA A 110 -0.45 -13.95 12.41
N THR A 111 -1.67 -13.50 12.10
CA THR A 111 -2.82 -14.36 11.78
C THR A 111 -3.19 -14.21 10.31
N PRO A 112 -3.54 -15.29 9.61
CA PRO A 112 -4.00 -15.20 8.22
C PRO A 112 -5.24 -14.32 8.12
N ALA A 113 -5.31 -13.48 7.08
CA ALA A 113 -6.42 -12.57 6.87
C ALA A 113 -7.03 -12.65 5.47
N GLY A 114 -6.28 -13.12 4.47
CA GLY A 114 -6.82 -13.28 3.13
C GLY A 114 -5.74 -13.44 2.08
N ARG A 115 -6.15 -13.30 0.81
CA ARG A 115 -5.27 -13.38 -0.35
C ARG A 115 -5.61 -12.28 -1.35
N ILE A 116 -4.60 -11.83 -2.09
CA ILE A 116 -4.72 -10.88 -3.19
C ILE A 116 -4.23 -11.58 -4.45
N TRP A 117 -5.06 -11.60 -5.48
CA TRP A 117 -4.69 -12.11 -6.80
C TRP A 117 -4.74 -10.98 -7.83
N LEU A 118 -3.59 -10.69 -8.45
CA LEU A 118 -3.45 -9.70 -9.52
C LEU A 118 -3.16 -10.45 -10.82
N ASP A 119 -4.20 -10.78 -11.56
CA ASP A 119 -4.09 -11.68 -12.73
C ASP A 119 -3.86 -10.94 -14.05
N SER A 120 -4.04 -9.61 -14.07
CA SER A 120 -3.94 -8.78 -15.27
C SER A 120 -2.97 -7.60 -15.07
N PRO A 121 -1.65 -7.84 -14.93
CA PRO A 121 -0.68 -6.75 -14.83
C PRO A 121 -0.61 -5.96 -16.13
N SER A 122 -0.59 -4.63 -16.04
CA SER A 122 -0.45 -3.75 -17.19
C SER A 122 0.47 -2.56 -16.87
N ALA A 123 1.23 -2.12 -17.88
CA ALA A 123 2.00 -0.89 -17.79
C ALA A 123 1.07 0.30 -18.09
N VAL A 124 1.01 1.26 -17.17
CA VAL A 124 0.19 2.47 -17.29
C VAL A 124 1.09 3.68 -17.08
N ALA A 125 0.97 4.68 -17.96
CA ALA A 125 1.69 5.94 -17.85
C ALA A 125 1.44 6.61 -16.48
N ASP A 126 2.44 7.29 -15.94
CA ASP A 126 2.40 7.79 -14.56
C ASP A 126 1.27 8.79 -14.29
N ASP A 127 0.86 9.57 -15.29
CA ASP A 127 -0.26 10.51 -15.25
C ASP A 127 -1.63 9.83 -15.34
N ALA A 128 -1.69 8.64 -15.93
CA ALA A 128 -2.88 7.80 -16.02
C ALA A 128 -3.02 6.82 -14.82
N GLN A 129 -2.04 6.73 -13.93
CA GLN A 129 -2.10 5.86 -12.77
C GLN A 129 -3.08 6.39 -11.70
N PRO A 130 -3.86 5.52 -11.04
CA PRO A 130 -4.77 5.94 -9.99
C PRO A 130 -4.00 6.56 -8.81
N ALA A 131 -4.51 7.68 -8.30
CA ALA A 131 -3.99 8.29 -7.10
C ALA A 131 -4.50 7.57 -5.85
N PHE A 132 -3.62 6.85 -5.16
CA PHE A 132 -3.92 6.23 -3.87
C PHE A 132 -3.70 7.22 -2.71
N ASP A 133 -4.63 7.24 -1.76
CA ASP A 133 -4.60 8.07 -0.56
C ASP A 133 -5.24 7.30 0.62
N PRO A 134 -4.44 6.69 1.51
CA PRO A 134 -4.95 5.88 2.62
C PRO A 134 -5.56 6.71 3.75
N VAL A 135 -5.46 8.05 3.68
CA VAL A 135 -6.07 8.95 4.66
C VAL A 135 -7.48 9.32 4.24
N ILE A 136 -7.70 9.58 2.94
CA ILE A 136 -9.03 9.89 2.40
C ILE A 136 -9.85 8.63 2.16
N ASN A 137 -9.24 7.60 1.59
CA ASN A 137 -9.89 6.34 1.29
C ASN A 137 -9.65 5.37 2.45
N LEU A 138 -10.24 5.68 3.60
CA LEU A 138 -10.20 4.89 4.82
C LEU A 138 -11.65 4.57 5.24
N PRO A 139 -12.00 3.29 5.49
CA PRO A 139 -13.31 2.95 6.04
C PRO A 139 -13.59 3.73 7.34
N PRO A 140 -14.82 4.24 7.54
CA PRO A 140 -15.14 5.08 8.69
C PRO A 140 -15.00 4.34 10.03
N GLU A 141 -15.05 3.01 10.02
CA GLU A 141 -14.88 2.16 11.20
C GLU A 141 -13.40 1.97 11.59
N LEU A 142 -12.46 2.46 10.77
CA LEU A 142 -11.03 2.33 10.99
C LEU A 142 -10.37 3.68 11.23
N ARG A 143 -9.38 3.68 12.11
CA ARG A 143 -8.43 4.80 12.30
C ARG A 143 -7.00 4.35 12.07
N MET A 144 -6.16 5.26 11.57
CA MET A 144 -4.72 5.01 11.43
C MET A 144 -3.99 5.34 12.73
N TRP A 145 -3.03 4.51 13.13
CA TRP A 145 -2.24 4.68 14.34
C TRP A 145 -0.72 4.61 14.07
N PRO A 146 0.09 5.44 14.73
CA PRO A 146 -0.33 6.55 15.59
C PRO A 146 -0.89 7.72 14.78
N GLU A 147 -1.91 8.40 15.32
CA GLU A 147 -2.67 9.43 14.59
C GLU A 147 -1.80 10.61 14.14
N TRP A 148 -0.75 10.94 14.91
CA TRP A 148 0.21 11.99 14.53
C TRP A 148 0.97 11.70 13.23
N LEU A 149 1.06 10.43 12.79
CA LEU A 149 1.64 10.06 11.49
C LEU A 149 0.63 10.16 10.33
N ALA A 150 -0.68 10.26 10.61
CA ALA A 150 -1.69 10.45 9.58
C ALA A 150 -1.72 11.92 9.09
N THR A 151 -1.52 12.88 10.00
CA THR A 151 -1.54 14.31 9.69
C THR A 151 -0.50 14.77 8.65
N PRO A 152 0.82 14.50 8.81
CA PRO A 152 1.81 14.87 7.80
C PRO A 152 1.63 14.09 6.49
N ARG A 153 1.07 12.88 6.55
CA ARG A 153 0.73 12.08 5.37
C ARG A 153 -0.39 12.70 4.54
N ARG A 154 -1.39 13.32 5.17
CA ARG A 154 -2.45 14.03 4.44
C ARG A 154 -1.86 15.10 3.51
N THR A 155 -0.89 15.87 4.00
CA THR A 155 -0.19 16.89 3.20
C THR A 155 0.68 16.26 2.11
N ALA A 156 1.43 15.20 2.44
CA ALA A 156 2.29 14.51 1.47
C ALA A 156 1.48 13.85 0.34
N TYR A 157 0.39 13.14 0.65
CA TYR A 157 -0.47 12.53 -0.36
C TYR A 157 -1.26 13.56 -1.15
N TRP A 158 -1.73 14.63 -0.51
CA TRP A 158 -2.32 15.77 -1.23
C TRP A 158 -1.33 16.39 -2.23
N ALA A 159 -0.09 16.68 -1.80
CA ALA A 159 0.95 17.21 -2.70
C ALA A 159 1.28 16.22 -3.83
N SER A 160 1.30 14.92 -3.51
CA SER A 160 1.48 13.85 -4.50
C SER A 160 0.34 13.79 -5.53
N ARG A 161 -0.91 14.12 -5.13
CA ARG A 161 -2.07 14.21 -6.03
C ARG A 161 -1.98 15.43 -6.94
N VAL A 162 -1.67 16.59 -6.38
CA VAL A 162 -1.54 17.85 -7.12
C VAL A 162 -0.41 17.76 -8.15
N GLY A 163 0.74 17.20 -7.76
CA GLY A 163 1.86 16.99 -8.68
C GLY A 163 1.60 16.00 -9.82
N ARG A 164 0.53 15.20 -9.75
CA ARG A 164 0.14 14.21 -10.79
C ARG A 164 -1.14 14.59 -11.54
N GLY A 165 -1.69 15.80 -11.35
CA GLY A 165 -2.84 16.28 -12.12
C GLY A 165 -4.18 15.61 -11.78
N ALA A 166 -4.32 14.96 -10.62
CA ALA A 166 -5.60 14.35 -10.22
C ALA A 166 -6.66 15.44 -9.96
N ALA A 167 -7.86 15.27 -10.51
CA ALA A 167 -8.99 16.18 -10.28
C ALA A 167 -9.31 16.27 -8.77
N LEU A 168 -9.27 17.48 -8.22
CA LEU A 168 -9.55 17.74 -6.81
C LEU A 168 -11.05 17.56 -6.54
N PRO A 169 -11.46 16.92 -5.43
CA PRO A 169 -12.80 17.14 -4.91
C PRO A 169 -12.92 18.63 -4.54
N VAL A 170 -13.98 19.28 -5.01
CA VAL A 170 -14.32 20.65 -4.59
C VAL A 170 -14.59 20.60 -3.09
N PRO A 171 -13.90 21.40 -2.26
CA PRO A 171 -14.25 21.51 -0.84
C PRO A 171 -15.70 21.99 -0.75
N GLU A 172 -16.55 21.18 -0.10
CA GLU A 172 -17.88 21.62 0.28
C GLU A 172 -17.72 22.87 1.15
N ALA A 173 -18.25 24.00 0.69
CA ALA A 173 -18.13 25.26 1.38
C ALA A 173 -18.83 25.13 2.74
N GLU A 174 -18.11 25.39 3.83
CA GLU A 174 -18.71 25.48 5.16
C GLU A 174 -19.85 26.51 5.13
N PRO A 175 -21.02 26.19 5.72
CA PRO A 175 -22.11 27.14 5.81
C PRO A 175 -21.68 28.33 6.65
N ARG A 176 -21.74 29.51 6.04
CA ARG A 176 -21.43 30.78 6.69
C ARG A 176 -22.53 31.08 7.71
N ALA A 177 -22.15 31.19 8.98
CA ALA A 177 -22.98 31.77 10.05
C ALA A 177 -23.17 33.27 9.87
#